data_AF-A0A158PNX5-F1
#
_entry.id   AF-A0A158PNX5-F1
#
_cell.length_a   1.000
_cell.length_b   1.000
_cell.length_c   1.000
_cell.angle_alpha   90.00
_cell.angle_beta   90.00
_cell.angle_gamma   90.00
#
_symmetry.space_group_name_H-M   'P 1'
#
loop_
_entity.id
_entity.type
_entity.pdbx_description
1 polymer ?
#
loop_
_entity_poly.entity_id
_entity_poly.type
_entity_poly.pdbx_seq_one_letter_code
_entity_poly.pdbx_strand_id
1 'polypeptide(L)'
;MLTRAHQLLTDTYEIDILMVADYSLYSGFIEMANGDEYSAQFAVNNYLNAIFEQVRAIYEMNKINDNEIVSLNLIATFVVIRPEDCPLMQVNDFNSTIYGGTNGTDNITSDANDYEFDNSTRFDLLSSKGDSSTQGMAYVGSMCRGNGESSSVVEDIGAMATSMIAAHELAHRFLDPSEGPNEMNRKQMRNMECYSLGAFHDGSGDSSSCAGTLNYMMAPMVSGSEDEHKFINSFKLSQCSMKQIEAFLTNGTSLCLRRHRGYEKRPRRTSSSEGRKKPGEIFLQQHQCKIAFGPHYGVCKHPEYQKRKDPCKRLWCKNRNTKRTASCETKGYLPMFDGTKCGTNKWCIFGKCVDNGNEEDSLVVTFEILGCVDLNTTMCDTLSMVKRKRFCKSVKFRSICCFTCSTLKSDKKS
;
A
#
# COMPACT_ATOMS: atom_id res chain seq x y z
N MET A 1 -21.67 -46.58 -9.09
CA MET A 1 -20.52 -45.87 -8.50
C MET A 1 -20.04 -44.85 -9.52
N LEU A 2 -20.38 -43.57 -9.35
CA LEU A 2 -19.81 -42.45 -10.10
C LEU A 2 -19.29 -41.47 -9.05
N THR A 3 -17.98 -41.44 -8.89
CA THR A 3 -17.26 -40.52 -8.01
C THR A 3 -17.42 -39.10 -8.56
N ARG A 4 -18.18 -38.26 -7.84
CA ARG A 4 -18.17 -36.81 -8.03
C ARG A 4 -16.75 -36.34 -7.72
N ALA A 5 -15.98 -36.01 -8.76
CA ALA A 5 -14.78 -35.21 -8.61
C ALA A 5 -15.21 -33.86 -8.01
N HIS A 6 -14.92 -33.65 -6.73
CA HIS A 6 -14.92 -32.32 -6.15
C HIS A 6 -13.87 -31.51 -6.89
N GLN A 7 -14.33 -30.72 -7.85
CA GLN A 7 -13.52 -29.64 -8.42
C GLN A 7 -13.14 -28.76 -7.23
N LEU A 8 -11.86 -28.75 -6.86
CA LEU A 8 -11.30 -27.84 -5.87
C LEU A 8 -11.67 -26.42 -6.32
N LEU A 9 -12.70 -25.85 -5.69
CA LEU A 9 -13.10 -24.48 -5.93
C LEU A 9 -12.02 -23.61 -5.30
N THR A 10 -11.30 -22.83 -6.12
CA THR A 10 -10.45 -21.77 -5.59
C THR A 10 -11.36 -20.68 -5.02
N ASP A 11 -11.27 -20.45 -3.71
CA ASP A 11 -11.97 -19.35 -3.08
C ASP A 11 -11.28 -18.03 -3.50
N THR A 12 -12.06 -17.08 -4.01
CA THR A 12 -11.59 -15.73 -4.34
C THR A 12 -12.12 -14.75 -3.29
N TYR A 13 -11.23 -13.96 -2.72
CA TYR A 13 -11.57 -12.93 -1.74
C TYR A 13 -11.61 -11.58 -2.45
N GLU A 14 -12.72 -10.88 -2.34
CA GLU A 14 -12.89 -9.54 -2.91
C GLU A 14 -13.13 -8.53 -1.80
N ILE A 15 -12.33 -7.47 -1.79
CA ILE A 15 -12.40 -6.37 -0.82
C ILE A 15 -12.95 -5.15 -1.55
N ASP A 16 -14.18 -4.79 -1.23
CA ASP A 16 -14.86 -3.63 -1.77
C ASP A 16 -14.52 -2.39 -0.92
N ILE A 17 -13.79 -1.42 -1.49
CA ILE A 17 -13.24 -0.25 -0.81
C ILE A 17 -14.00 1.02 -1.20
N LEU A 18 -14.37 1.84 -0.21
CA LEU A 18 -14.82 3.21 -0.37
C LEU A 18 -13.67 4.15 0.03
N MET A 19 -13.23 5.01 -0.88
CA MET A 19 -12.20 6.01 -0.59
C MET A 19 -12.87 7.34 -0.21
N VAL A 20 -12.52 7.89 0.95
CA VAL A 20 -13.08 9.16 1.43
C VAL A 20 -11.97 10.19 1.59
N ALA A 21 -12.16 11.37 0.97
CA ALA A 21 -11.36 12.56 1.24
C ALA A 21 -12.11 13.45 2.22
N ASP A 22 -11.44 13.89 3.28
CA ASP A 22 -11.97 14.86 4.20
C ASP A 22 -11.90 16.29 3.62
N TYR A 23 -12.41 17.26 4.38
CA TYR A 23 -12.42 18.65 3.95
C TYR A 23 -11.01 19.24 3.85
N SER A 24 -10.06 18.85 4.71
CA SER A 24 -8.69 19.40 4.68
C SER A 24 -7.94 19.00 3.40
N LEU A 25 -8.10 17.76 2.96
CA LEU A 25 -7.58 17.32 1.66
C LEU A 25 -8.23 18.10 0.52
N TYR A 26 -9.56 18.27 0.55
CA TYR A 26 -10.27 19.07 -0.45
C TYR A 26 -9.78 20.52 -0.50
N SER A 27 -9.65 21.19 0.65
CA SER A 27 -9.18 22.58 0.73
C SER A 27 -7.74 22.74 0.20
N GLY A 28 -6.85 21.78 0.48
CA GLY A 28 -5.50 21.80 -0.12
C GLY A 28 -5.53 21.74 -1.65
N PHE A 29 -6.48 21.01 -2.24
CA PHE A 29 -6.68 20.98 -3.69
C PHE A 29 -7.33 22.25 -4.25
N ILE A 30 -8.15 22.96 -3.47
CA ILE A 30 -8.67 24.30 -3.82
C ILE A 30 -7.52 25.27 -4.01
N GLU A 31 -6.57 25.29 -3.07
CA GLU A 31 -5.39 26.16 -3.18
C GLU A 31 -4.56 25.83 -4.41
N MET A 32 -4.33 24.54 -4.69
CA MET A 32 -3.62 24.10 -5.89
C MET A 32 -4.35 24.44 -7.20
N ALA A 33 -5.67 24.53 -7.14
CA ALA A 33 -6.55 24.92 -8.25
C ALA A 33 -6.81 26.44 -8.32
N ASN A 34 -6.11 27.25 -7.53
CA ASN A 34 -6.28 28.71 -7.44
C ASN A 34 -7.73 29.13 -7.13
N GLY A 35 -8.42 28.40 -6.26
CA GLY A 35 -9.80 28.70 -5.85
C GLY A 35 -10.88 28.04 -6.71
N ASP A 36 -10.53 27.31 -7.78
CA ASP A 36 -11.53 26.65 -8.63
C ASP A 36 -12.06 25.36 -8.00
N GLU A 37 -13.26 25.44 -7.41
CA GLU A 37 -13.92 24.34 -6.68
C GLU A 37 -14.15 23.09 -7.54
N TYR A 38 -14.60 23.28 -8.77
CA TYR A 38 -14.89 22.17 -9.67
C TYR A 38 -13.61 21.39 -10.03
N SER A 39 -12.53 22.10 -10.39
CA SER A 39 -11.23 21.48 -10.68
C SER A 39 -10.65 20.82 -9.45
N ALA A 40 -10.79 21.42 -8.27
CA ALA A 40 -10.34 20.83 -7.01
C ALA A 40 -11.08 19.52 -6.72
N GLN A 41 -12.42 19.51 -6.76
CA GLN A 41 -13.21 18.31 -6.52
C GLN A 41 -12.89 17.21 -7.54
N PHE A 42 -12.77 17.57 -8.82
CA PHE A 42 -12.36 16.64 -9.87
C PHE A 42 -10.96 16.06 -9.60
N ALA A 43 -10.00 16.91 -9.20
CA ALA A 43 -8.64 16.49 -8.91
C ALA A 43 -8.54 15.60 -7.67
N VAL A 44 -9.28 15.89 -6.59
CA VAL A 44 -9.35 15.04 -5.39
C VAL A 44 -9.94 13.67 -5.74
N ASN A 45 -11.00 13.63 -6.52
CA ASN A 45 -11.58 12.36 -6.98
C ASN A 45 -10.54 11.52 -7.76
N ASN A 46 -9.85 12.13 -8.72
CA ASN A 46 -8.77 11.44 -9.43
C ASN A 46 -7.63 11.02 -8.49
N TYR A 47 -7.35 11.81 -7.47
CA TYR A 47 -6.29 11.53 -6.50
C TYR A 47 -6.63 10.30 -5.65
N LEU A 48 -7.87 10.22 -5.12
CA LEU A 48 -8.36 9.03 -4.42
C LEU A 48 -8.31 7.77 -5.30
N ASN A 49 -8.71 7.89 -6.57
CA ASN A 49 -8.57 6.80 -7.54
C ASN A 49 -7.10 6.39 -7.70
N ALA A 50 -6.18 7.35 -7.86
CA ALA A 50 -4.76 7.08 -8.01
C ALA A 50 -4.16 6.40 -6.76
N ILE A 51 -4.55 6.81 -5.56
CA ILE A 51 -4.14 6.14 -4.32
C ILE A 51 -4.64 4.69 -4.30
N PHE A 52 -5.92 4.46 -4.59
CA PHE A 52 -6.50 3.12 -4.63
C PHE A 52 -5.78 2.23 -5.67
N GLU A 53 -5.54 2.73 -6.87
CA GLU A 53 -4.88 1.96 -7.94
C GLU A 53 -3.44 1.56 -7.54
N GLN A 54 -2.73 2.42 -6.81
CA GLN A 54 -1.41 2.09 -6.26
C GLN A 54 -1.50 1.03 -5.16
N VAL A 55 -2.45 1.16 -4.22
CA VAL A 55 -2.71 0.16 -3.15
C VAL A 55 -3.04 -1.19 -3.77
N ARG A 56 -3.89 -1.22 -4.79
CA ARG A 56 -4.22 -2.45 -5.51
C ARG A 56 -2.99 -3.07 -6.17
N ALA A 57 -2.15 -2.28 -6.82
CA ALA A 57 -0.91 -2.80 -7.42
C ALA A 57 0.03 -3.41 -6.36
N ILE A 58 0.11 -2.80 -5.17
CA ILE A 58 0.89 -3.33 -4.04
C ILE A 58 0.35 -4.69 -3.58
N TYR A 59 -0.96 -4.84 -3.40
CA TYR A 59 -1.58 -6.11 -3.00
C TYR A 59 -1.56 -7.18 -4.10
N GLU A 60 -1.73 -6.79 -5.37
CA GLU A 60 -1.59 -7.69 -6.53
C GLU A 60 -0.18 -8.28 -6.64
N MET A 61 0.84 -7.49 -6.26
CA MET A 61 2.22 -7.95 -6.20
C MET A 61 2.43 -8.93 -5.03
N ASN A 62 1.92 -8.61 -3.84
CA ASN A 62 2.04 -9.44 -2.65
C ASN A 62 1.06 -10.61 -2.66
N LYS A 63 1.29 -11.60 -3.53
CA LYS A 63 0.50 -12.83 -3.56
C LYS A 63 0.52 -13.52 -2.19
N ILE A 64 -0.62 -13.53 -1.51
CA ILE A 64 -0.78 -14.14 -0.18
C ILE A 64 -0.79 -15.67 -0.28
N ASN A 65 -1.37 -16.25 -1.34
CA ASN A 65 -1.39 -17.69 -1.62
C ASN A 65 -1.46 -17.95 -3.13
N ASP A 66 -0.88 -19.05 -3.63
CA ASP A 66 -0.97 -19.48 -5.03
C ASP A 66 -2.41 -19.85 -5.45
N ASN A 67 -3.23 -20.27 -4.48
CA ASN A 67 -4.60 -20.72 -4.70
C ASN A 67 -5.68 -19.69 -4.32
N GLU A 68 -5.32 -18.61 -3.62
CA GLU A 68 -6.28 -17.62 -3.10
C GLU A 68 -5.88 -16.22 -3.58
N ILE A 69 -6.75 -15.63 -4.40
CA ILE A 69 -6.54 -14.29 -4.94
C ILE A 69 -7.34 -13.31 -4.08
N VAL A 70 -6.64 -12.39 -3.42
CA VAL A 70 -7.25 -11.19 -2.81
C VAL A 70 -7.32 -10.10 -3.89
N SER A 71 -8.53 -9.67 -4.22
CA SER A 71 -8.78 -8.63 -5.21
C SER A 71 -9.38 -7.41 -4.54
N LEU A 72 -8.79 -6.24 -4.74
CA LEU A 72 -9.36 -4.98 -4.26
C LEU A 72 -10.23 -4.36 -5.37
N ASN A 73 -11.43 -3.95 -5.00
CA ASN A 73 -12.39 -3.26 -5.87
C ASN A 73 -12.70 -1.88 -5.30
N LEU A 74 -12.62 -0.85 -6.13
CA LEU A 74 -13.09 0.48 -5.76
C LEU A 74 -14.60 0.55 -6.00
N ILE A 75 -15.37 0.75 -4.94
CA ILE A 75 -16.82 0.94 -5.03
C ILE A 75 -17.13 2.36 -5.49
N ALA A 76 -16.57 3.33 -4.77
CA ALA A 76 -16.75 4.74 -5.03
C ALA A 76 -15.65 5.56 -4.36
N THR A 77 -15.62 6.83 -4.75
CA THR A 77 -14.89 7.90 -4.06
C THR A 77 -15.92 8.87 -3.49
N PHE A 78 -15.65 9.41 -2.31
CA PHE A 78 -16.47 10.43 -1.68
C PHE A 78 -15.57 11.58 -1.24
N VAL A 79 -15.94 12.81 -1.61
CA VAL A 79 -15.19 14.01 -1.26
C VAL A 79 -16.06 14.88 -0.36
N VAL A 80 -15.62 15.06 0.88
CA VAL A 80 -16.25 15.97 1.83
C VAL A 80 -15.92 17.40 1.40
N ILE A 81 -16.89 18.09 0.82
CA ILE A 81 -16.71 19.46 0.29
C ILE A 81 -17.10 20.55 1.29
N ARG A 82 -17.70 20.18 2.42
CA ARG A 82 -18.09 21.10 3.50
C ARG A 82 -17.48 20.64 4.81
N PRO A 83 -16.93 21.55 5.63
CA PRO A 83 -16.30 21.17 6.89
C PRO A 83 -17.28 20.45 7.82
N GLU A 84 -18.54 20.90 7.90
CA GLU A 84 -19.57 20.29 8.75
C GLU A 84 -19.94 18.84 8.38
N ASP A 85 -19.63 18.42 7.15
CA ASP A 85 -19.87 17.05 6.69
C ASP A 85 -18.68 16.12 6.99
N CYS A 86 -17.60 16.63 7.59
CA CYS A 86 -16.43 15.84 7.92
C CYS A 86 -16.76 14.87 9.05
N PRO A 87 -16.66 13.54 8.82
CA PRO A 87 -16.93 12.54 9.85
C PRO A 87 -16.03 12.67 11.09
N LEU A 88 -14.89 13.34 10.93
CA LEU A 88 -13.87 13.54 11.96
C LEU A 88 -14.01 14.88 12.72
N MET A 89 -14.90 15.80 12.30
CA MET A 89 -15.01 17.14 12.92
C MET A 89 -15.76 17.17 14.27
N GLN A 90 -16.31 16.06 14.75
CA GLN A 90 -17.05 16.03 16.03
C GLN A 90 -16.16 15.85 17.28
N VAL A 91 -14.86 16.17 17.22
CA VAL A 91 -13.95 16.01 18.36
C VAL A 91 -13.61 17.36 18.99
N ASN A 92 -14.62 18.07 19.49
CA ASN A 92 -14.40 19.24 20.35
C ASN A 92 -15.11 19.15 21.71
N ASP A 93 -15.91 18.10 21.99
CA ASP A 93 -16.66 18.06 23.26
C ASP A 93 -17.06 16.66 23.76
N PHE A 94 -16.33 15.61 23.39
CA PHE A 94 -16.59 14.28 23.93
C PHE A 94 -15.36 13.68 24.63
N ASN A 95 -15.53 13.46 25.93
CA ASN A 95 -15.04 12.27 26.66
C ASN A 95 -15.59 10.96 26.01
N SER A 96 -15.60 10.85 24.68
CA SER A 96 -15.81 9.61 23.97
C SER A 96 -14.45 8.98 23.81
N THR A 97 -14.09 8.21 24.82
CA THR A 97 -13.34 6.99 24.65
C THR A 97 -13.66 6.36 23.30
N ILE A 98 -12.69 6.35 22.38
CA ILE A 98 -12.46 5.11 21.63
C ILE A 98 -12.18 4.10 22.74
N TYR A 99 -13.20 3.31 23.12
CA TYR A 99 -13.12 2.34 24.19
C TYR A 99 -12.15 1.23 23.74
N GLY A 100 -10.85 1.49 23.84
CA GLY A 100 -9.84 0.48 24.03
C GLY A 100 -10.14 -0.20 25.36
N GLY A 101 -10.73 -1.38 25.31
CA GLY A 101 -10.92 -2.21 26.49
C GLY A 101 -9.57 -2.61 27.07
N THR A 102 -9.15 -1.88 28.11
CA THR A 102 -8.32 -2.27 29.28
C THR A 102 -7.22 -3.33 29.02
N ASN A 103 -5.93 -3.01 28.89
CA ASN A 103 -5.04 -2.43 29.90
C ASN A 103 -3.84 -1.71 29.25
N GLY A 104 -4.07 -0.51 28.72
CA GLY A 104 -3.05 0.36 28.16
C GLY A 104 -3.75 1.57 27.56
N THR A 105 -3.87 2.63 28.36
CA THR A 105 -4.60 3.85 28.02
C THR A 105 -3.86 4.62 26.93
N ASP A 106 -4.26 4.46 25.67
CA ASP A 106 -3.86 5.34 24.56
C ASP A 106 -5.07 6.16 24.09
N ASN A 107 -5.27 7.34 24.70
CA ASN A 107 -6.20 8.35 24.21
C ASN A 107 -5.50 9.18 23.13
N ILE A 108 -6.02 9.20 21.90
CA ILE A 108 -5.50 10.04 20.81
C ILE A 108 -6.31 11.33 20.73
N THR A 109 -5.62 12.47 20.76
CA THR A 109 -6.18 13.81 20.57
C THR A 109 -5.83 14.29 19.17
N SER A 110 -6.83 14.61 18.34
CA SER A 110 -6.61 15.51 17.20
C SER A 110 -6.55 16.93 17.76
N ASP A 111 -5.35 17.52 17.85
CA ASP A 111 -5.24 18.91 18.30
C ASP A 111 -5.71 19.85 17.18
N ALA A 112 -6.99 20.18 17.23
CA ALA A 112 -7.61 21.21 16.39
C ALA A 112 -7.29 22.64 16.89
N ASN A 113 -6.39 22.80 17.87
CA ASN A 113 -6.14 24.06 18.57
C ASN A 113 -4.93 24.86 18.05
N ASP A 114 -4.10 24.31 17.18
CA ASP A 114 -3.00 25.06 16.56
C ASP A 114 -3.45 25.66 15.22
N TYR A 115 -4.35 26.64 15.30
CA TYR A 115 -4.69 27.56 14.21
C TYR A 115 -3.57 28.61 14.00
N GLU A 116 -2.31 28.23 14.17
CA GLU A 116 -1.20 29.05 13.70
C GLU A 116 -0.90 28.65 12.26
N PHE A 117 -0.99 29.64 11.38
CA PHE A 117 -0.86 29.57 9.93
C PHE A 117 0.51 29.02 9.50
N ASP A 118 0.74 27.72 9.67
CA ASP A 118 1.80 26.99 8.98
C ASP A 118 1.20 26.33 7.74
N ASN A 119 1.93 26.41 6.64
CA ASN A 119 1.43 26.34 5.27
C ASN A 119 1.16 24.89 4.79
N SER A 120 0.75 24.00 5.70
CA SER A 120 0.55 22.56 5.50
C SER A 120 -0.83 22.15 6.00
N THR A 121 -1.85 22.33 5.16
CA THR A 121 -3.28 22.15 5.47
C THR A 121 -3.72 20.68 5.56
N ARG A 122 -3.08 19.86 6.41
CA ARG A 122 -3.43 18.45 6.61
C ARG A 122 -3.45 18.13 8.10
N PHE A 123 -4.41 17.30 8.52
CA PHE A 123 -4.48 16.85 9.92
C PHE A 123 -3.25 16.01 10.28
N ASP A 124 -2.53 16.41 11.32
CA ASP A 124 -1.46 15.61 11.93
C ASP A 124 -2.08 14.61 12.91
N LEU A 125 -1.82 13.32 12.71
CA LEU A 125 -2.31 12.26 13.60
C LEU A 125 -1.30 12.10 14.74
N LEU A 126 -1.66 12.59 15.93
CA LEU A 126 -0.80 12.48 17.10
C LEU A 126 -1.04 11.16 17.84
N SER A 127 0.04 10.51 18.28
CA SER A 127 -0.05 9.43 19.26
C SER A 127 -0.60 9.96 20.60
N SER A 128 -1.02 9.06 21.50
CA SER A 128 -1.42 9.38 22.87
C SER A 128 -0.33 10.10 23.70
N LYS A 129 0.92 10.03 23.24
CA LYS A 129 2.08 10.73 23.82
C LYS A 129 2.38 12.09 23.17
N GLY A 130 1.57 12.51 22.19
CA GLY A 130 1.78 13.75 21.42
C GLY A 130 2.80 13.61 20.27
N ASP A 131 3.20 12.39 19.92
CA ASP A 131 4.16 12.16 18.83
C ASP A 131 3.46 12.13 17.47
N SER A 132 3.87 12.98 16.52
CA SER A 132 3.42 13.03 15.12
C SER A 132 4.01 11.93 14.22
N SER A 133 4.51 10.85 14.82
CA SER A 133 5.07 9.72 14.07
C SER A 133 4.00 8.79 13.48
N THR A 134 2.75 8.98 13.87
CA THR A 134 1.61 8.19 13.41
C THR A 134 1.10 8.80 12.11
N GLN A 135 1.22 8.10 11.00
CA GLN A 135 0.81 8.61 9.68
C GLN A 135 -0.47 7.94 9.17
N GLY A 136 -0.99 6.98 9.92
CA GLY A 136 -2.20 6.22 9.63
C GLY A 136 -2.69 5.50 10.87
N MET A 137 -3.97 5.17 10.87
CA MET A 137 -4.65 4.42 11.93
C MET A 137 -5.71 3.52 11.31
N ALA A 138 -5.51 2.22 11.39
CA ALA A 138 -6.57 1.23 11.17
C ALA A 138 -6.99 0.59 12.48
N TYR A 139 -8.28 0.29 12.57
CA TYR A 139 -8.72 -0.73 13.50
C TYR A 139 -8.12 -2.06 13.07
N VAL A 140 -7.26 -2.54 13.95
CA VAL A 140 -6.60 -3.82 13.85
C VAL A 140 -7.70 -4.89 13.92
N GLY A 141 -7.96 -5.60 12.82
CA GLY A 141 -8.89 -6.74 12.82
C GLY A 141 -10.38 -6.35 12.79
N SER A 142 -10.80 -5.47 11.89
CA SER A 142 -12.19 -4.97 11.83
C SER A 142 -12.96 -5.09 10.51
N MET A 143 -12.40 -5.60 9.40
CA MET A 143 -13.19 -5.80 8.16
C MET A 143 -14.37 -6.78 8.37
N CYS A 144 -15.39 -6.67 7.52
CA CYS A 144 -16.68 -7.36 7.67
C CYS A 144 -17.56 -6.90 8.85
N ARG A 145 -17.22 -5.81 9.56
CA ARG A 145 -18.06 -5.24 10.63
C ARG A 145 -18.99 -4.16 10.12
N GLY A 146 -20.26 -4.24 10.47
CA GLY A 146 -21.29 -3.27 10.05
C GLY A 146 -21.36 -1.99 10.88
N ASN A 147 -20.58 -1.85 11.95
CA ASN A 147 -20.64 -0.74 12.90
C ASN A 147 -19.63 0.39 12.62
N GLY A 148 -19.00 0.41 11.44
CA GLY A 148 -18.02 1.44 11.06
C GLY A 148 -16.58 1.14 11.47
N GLU A 149 -16.33 0.06 12.21
CA GLU A 149 -14.99 -0.34 12.63
C GLU A 149 -14.12 -0.83 11.46
N SER A 150 -14.71 -1.26 10.34
CA SER A 150 -13.98 -1.63 9.10
C SER A 150 -13.33 -0.45 8.36
N SER A 151 -12.97 0.61 9.08
CA SER A 151 -12.40 1.84 8.55
C SER A 151 -10.92 1.97 8.92
N SER A 152 -10.19 2.66 8.03
CA SER A 152 -8.80 3.07 8.23
C SER A 152 -8.69 4.56 7.91
N VAL A 153 -8.02 5.31 8.77
CA VAL A 153 -7.67 6.71 8.58
C VAL A 153 -6.22 6.78 8.12
N VAL A 154 -5.94 7.61 7.13
CA VAL A 154 -4.59 7.77 6.56
C VAL A 154 -4.31 9.26 6.48
N GLU A 155 -3.22 9.69 7.10
CA GLU A 155 -2.67 11.02 6.87
C GLU A 155 -2.12 11.08 5.44
N ASP A 156 -2.58 12.06 4.66
CA ASP A 156 -2.05 12.25 3.33
C ASP A 156 -0.66 12.89 3.40
N ILE A 157 0.37 12.18 2.93
CA ILE A 157 1.75 12.68 2.87
C ILE A 157 2.16 13.09 1.44
N GLY A 158 1.35 12.70 0.46
CA GLY A 158 1.55 12.91 -0.96
C GLY A 158 2.35 11.80 -1.64
N ALA A 159 2.29 11.80 -2.97
CA ALA A 159 2.93 10.79 -3.83
C ALA A 159 2.58 9.34 -3.42
N MET A 160 3.46 8.38 -3.69
CA MET A 160 3.24 6.97 -3.37
C MET A 160 3.29 6.69 -1.86
N ALA A 161 3.82 7.60 -1.03
CA ALA A 161 3.89 7.41 0.42
C ALA A 161 2.50 7.21 1.04
N THR A 162 1.52 8.04 0.67
CA THR A 162 0.12 7.90 1.11
C THR A 162 -0.47 6.52 0.76
N SER A 163 -0.18 6.02 -0.44
CA SER A 163 -0.62 4.68 -0.85
C SER A 163 0.04 3.57 -0.03
N MET A 164 1.29 3.75 0.38
CA MET A 164 1.98 2.78 1.22
C MET A 164 1.40 2.74 2.63
N ILE A 165 1.07 3.89 3.20
CA ILE A 165 0.37 3.97 4.48
C ILE A 165 -1.00 3.31 4.36
N ALA A 166 -1.79 3.66 3.34
CA ALA A 166 -3.09 3.02 3.13
C ALA A 166 -2.99 1.49 2.96
N ALA A 167 -1.93 1.00 2.31
CA ALA A 167 -1.70 -0.44 2.18
C ALA A 167 -1.32 -1.10 3.52
N HIS A 168 -0.52 -0.43 4.35
CA HIS A 168 -0.16 -0.83 5.71
C HIS A 168 -1.40 -0.91 6.61
N GLU A 169 -2.22 0.14 6.61
CA GLU A 169 -3.44 0.20 7.43
C GLU A 169 -4.44 -0.89 7.03
N LEU A 170 -4.60 -1.16 5.73
CA LEU A 170 -5.45 -2.23 5.23
C LEU A 170 -5.00 -3.63 5.73
N ALA A 171 -3.73 -3.79 6.10
CA ALA A 171 -3.19 -5.08 6.50
C ALA A 171 -3.42 -5.43 7.98
N HIS A 172 -3.78 -4.54 8.90
CA HIS A 172 -3.70 -4.73 10.37
C HIS A 172 -4.70 -5.72 11.08
N ARG A 173 -4.32 -6.52 12.14
CA ARG A 173 -5.18 -7.30 13.16
C ARG A 173 -5.09 -6.92 14.66
N PHE A 174 -6.19 -7.00 15.44
CA PHE A 174 -6.18 -7.15 16.91
C PHE A 174 -6.66 -8.56 17.31
N LEU A 175 -5.96 -9.18 18.25
CA LEU A 175 -6.42 -10.31 19.05
C LEU A 175 -6.54 -9.82 20.48
N ASP A 176 -7.71 -9.99 21.09
CA ASP A 176 -7.86 -9.86 22.53
C ASP A 176 -7.03 -10.97 23.22
N PRO A 177 -6.03 -10.66 24.05
CA PRO A 177 -5.20 -11.64 24.75
C PRO A 177 -5.92 -12.40 25.87
N SER A 178 -7.18 -12.08 26.18
CA SER A 178 -7.89 -12.66 27.32
C SER A 178 -8.38 -14.11 27.13
N GLU A 179 -8.32 -14.68 25.92
CA GLU A 179 -8.72 -16.07 25.68
C GLU A 179 -7.53 -16.98 25.30
N GLY A 180 -6.87 -17.49 26.34
CA GLY A 180 -5.90 -18.59 26.24
C GLY A 180 -6.52 -19.92 25.79
N PRO A 181 -5.71 -20.97 25.60
CA PRO A 181 -6.12 -22.23 24.96
C PRO A 181 -6.86 -23.13 25.96
N ASN A 182 -8.08 -22.78 26.35
CA ASN A 182 -8.95 -23.66 27.12
C ASN A 182 -10.23 -23.96 26.33
N GLU A 183 -10.25 -25.17 25.77
CA GLU A 183 -11.42 -26.00 25.47
C GLU A 183 -12.72 -25.26 25.09
N MET A 184 -12.71 -24.57 23.94
CA MET A 184 -13.84 -23.77 23.49
C MET A 184 -14.91 -24.64 22.81
N ASN A 185 -16.12 -24.65 23.38
CA ASN A 185 -17.25 -25.44 22.92
C ASN A 185 -17.79 -24.94 21.56
N ARG A 186 -18.07 -25.86 20.61
CA ARG A 186 -18.61 -25.57 19.25
C ARG A 186 -19.88 -24.71 19.20
N LYS A 187 -20.57 -24.50 20.32
CA LYS A 187 -21.76 -23.63 20.42
C LYS A 187 -21.42 -22.15 20.61
N GLN A 188 -20.23 -21.79 21.10
CA GLN A 188 -19.77 -20.39 21.26
C GLN A 188 -19.21 -19.79 19.96
N MET A 189 -18.89 -20.62 18.96
CA MET A 189 -18.41 -20.17 17.63
C MET A 189 -19.48 -19.47 16.76
N ARG A 190 -20.77 -19.46 17.14
CA ARG A 190 -21.84 -18.90 16.30
C ARG A 190 -22.04 -17.38 16.47
N ASN A 191 -21.38 -16.74 17.44
CA ASN A 191 -21.65 -15.34 17.81
C ASN A 191 -20.40 -14.44 17.89
N MET A 192 -19.27 -14.85 17.33
CA MET A 192 -18.03 -14.05 17.36
C MET A 192 -17.54 -13.85 15.94
N GLU A 193 -17.93 -12.74 15.31
CA GLU A 193 -17.67 -12.50 13.89
C GLU A 193 -17.05 -11.11 13.64
N CYS A 194 -16.07 -11.11 12.73
CA CYS A 194 -15.57 -10.04 11.83
C CYS A 194 -14.17 -9.44 12.14
N TYR A 195 -13.24 -9.49 11.14
CA TYR A 195 -11.83 -9.04 11.19
C TYR A 195 -11.28 -8.40 9.88
N SER A 196 -10.22 -7.56 9.97
CA SER A 196 -9.32 -7.02 8.91
C SER A 196 -8.28 -8.06 8.49
N LEU A 197 -7.52 -7.84 7.40
CA LEU A 197 -6.61 -8.85 6.81
C LEU A 197 -5.66 -9.45 7.83
N GLY A 198 -5.13 -8.64 8.73
CA GLY A 198 -4.85 -9.13 10.05
C GLY A 198 -3.38 -9.34 10.46
N ALA A 199 -2.48 -8.51 9.97
CA ALA A 199 -1.06 -8.51 10.26
C ALA A 199 -0.68 -7.62 11.46
N PHE A 200 0.24 -8.11 12.29
CA PHE A 200 0.93 -7.31 13.32
C PHE A 200 2.14 -6.60 12.73
N HIS A 201 2.59 -5.54 13.41
CA HIS A 201 3.88 -4.97 13.06
C HIS A 201 5.00 -6.00 13.18
N ASP A 202 5.88 -6.02 12.19
CA ASP A 202 7.07 -6.85 12.23
C ASP A 202 7.94 -6.48 13.45
N GLY A 203 8.31 -7.49 14.25
CA GLY A 203 9.11 -7.35 15.45
C GLY A 203 8.27 -7.14 16.72
N SER A 204 6.95 -7.18 16.59
CA SER A 204 6.01 -7.01 17.71
C SER A 204 5.04 -8.19 17.81
N GLY A 205 4.65 -8.55 19.05
CA GLY A 205 3.66 -9.61 19.32
C GLY A 205 3.95 -10.92 18.60
N ASP A 206 2.94 -11.43 17.89
CA ASP A 206 3.00 -12.66 17.09
C ASP A 206 3.89 -12.55 15.84
N SER A 207 4.34 -11.34 15.49
CA SER A 207 5.30 -11.08 14.42
C SER A 207 6.71 -10.84 14.93
N SER A 208 7.01 -11.14 16.20
CA SER A 208 8.35 -11.00 16.80
C SER A 208 9.45 -11.78 16.07
N SER A 209 9.10 -12.85 15.35
CA SER A 209 10.05 -13.61 14.52
C SER A 209 10.48 -12.89 13.24
N CYS A 210 9.73 -11.89 12.77
CA CYS A 210 10.10 -11.06 11.64
C CYS A 210 10.69 -9.74 12.13
N ALA A 211 11.93 -9.42 11.80
CA ALA A 211 12.56 -8.20 12.31
C ALA A 211 11.99 -6.93 11.64
N GLY A 212 11.42 -6.01 12.42
CA GLY A 212 10.92 -4.72 11.91
C GLY A 212 11.99 -3.85 11.25
N THR A 213 13.26 -4.05 11.59
CA THR A 213 14.41 -3.34 10.98
C THR A 213 14.70 -3.73 9.52
N LEU A 214 14.01 -4.76 9.00
CA LEU A 214 14.09 -5.19 7.61
C LEU A 214 13.21 -4.35 6.67
N ASN A 215 12.41 -3.43 7.22
CA ASN A 215 11.66 -2.42 6.47
C ASN A 215 10.61 -3.03 5.53
N TYR A 216 10.00 -4.16 5.93
CA TYR A 216 8.81 -4.67 5.24
C TYR A 216 7.62 -3.71 5.43
N MET A 217 6.58 -3.86 4.61
CA MET A 217 5.40 -2.98 4.64
C MET A 217 4.81 -2.85 6.05
N MET A 218 4.78 -3.94 6.83
CA MET A 218 4.29 -3.94 8.22
C MET A 218 5.37 -3.63 9.25
N ALA A 219 6.52 -3.07 8.87
CA ALA A 219 7.46 -2.54 9.86
C ALA A 219 6.80 -1.39 10.64
N PRO A 220 7.05 -1.24 11.96
CA PRO A 220 6.51 -0.14 12.76
C PRO A 220 6.94 1.25 12.26
N MET A 221 8.04 1.33 11.52
CA MET A 221 8.53 2.55 10.91
C MET A 221 8.99 2.27 9.48
N VAL A 222 8.46 3.02 8.52
CA VAL A 222 8.92 2.97 7.14
C VAL A 222 10.16 3.85 6.96
N SER A 223 11.16 3.33 6.26
CA SER A 223 12.38 4.06 5.92
C SER A 223 12.57 4.16 4.41
N GLY A 224 12.91 5.35 3.92
CA GLY A 224 13.40 5.56 2.56
C GLY A 224 14.86 5.16 2.41
N SER A 225 15.28 4.03 2.97
CA SER A 225 16.69 3.61 3.05
C SER A 225 17.41 3.72 1.69
N GLU A 226 18.68 4.12 1.71
CA GLU A 226 19.54 4.04 0.52
C GLU A 226 19.92 2.58 0.22
N ASP A 227 19.81 1.68 1.21
CA ASP A 227 19.93 0.25 0.99
C ASP A 227 18.78 -0.24 0.10
N GLU A 228 19.15 -0.81 -1.04
CA GLU A 228 18.21 -1.21 -2.07
C GLU A 228 17.27 -2.32 -1.61
N HIS A 229 17.76 -3.29 -0.84
CA HIS A 229 16.94 -4.39 -0.34
C HIS A 229 15.93 -3.90 0.70
N LYS A 230 16.35 -3.06 1.65
CA LYS A 230 15.44 -2.46 2.64
C LYS A 230 14.40 -1.58 1.98
N PHE A 231 14.79 -0.73 1.04
CA PHE A 231 13.83 0.10 0.31
C PHE A 231 12.79 -0.76 -0.44
N ILE A 232 13.25 -1.79 -1.14
CA ILE A 232 12.36 -2.70 -1.89
C ILE A 232 11.46 -3.53 -0.95
N ASN A 233 11.94 -3.90 0.23
CA ASN A 233 11.11 -4.55 1.24
C ASN A 233 9.92 -3.68 1.66
N SER A 234 10.00 -2.35 1.57
CA SER A 234 8.86 -1.49 1.96
C SER A 234 7.60 -1.79 1.16
N PHE A 235 7.74 -2.31 -0.07
CA PHE A 235 6.61 -2.71 -0.91
C PHE A 235 6.11 -4.14 -0.64
N LYS A 236 6.73 -4.90 0.27
CA LYS A 236 6.47 -6.32 0.49
C LYS A 236 5.87 -6.59 1.86
N LEU A 237 4.96 -7.55 1.94
CA LEU A 237 4.57 -8.18 3.18
C LEU A 237 5.66 -9.15 3.65
N SER A 238 5.95 -9.15 4.94
CA SER A 238 6.85 -10.13 5.54
C SER A 238 6.22 -11.52 5.54
N GLN A 239 7.00 -12.56 5.78
CA GLN A 239 6.45 -13.91 5.96
C GLN A 239 5.49 -14.00 7.15
N CYS A 240 5.69 -13.21 8.20
CA CYS A 240 4.77 -13.15 9.34
C CYS A 240 3.44 -12.52 8.92
N SER A 241 3.51 -11.38 8.21
CA SER A 241 2.32 -10.71 7.68
C SER A 241 1.53 -11.62 6.73
N MET A 242 2.20 -12.26 5.77
CA MET A 242 1.54 -13.16 4.82
C MET A 242 0.83 -14.33 5.52
N LYS A 243 1.50 -14.99 6.47
CA LYS A 243 0.90 -16.10 7.24
C LYS A 243 -0.32 -15.65 8.05
N GLN A 244 -0.25 -14.48 8.66
CA GLN A 244 -1.36 -13.94 9.45
C GLN A 244 -2.56 -13.61 8.56
N ILE A 245 -2.30 -13.05 7.39
CA ILE A 245 -3.35 -12.73 6.42
C ILE A 245 -3.99 -14.01 5.85
N GLU A 246 -3.18 -14.99 5.46
CA GLU A 246 -3.67 -16.30 5.01
C GLU A 246 -4.53 -16.99 6.09
N ALA A 247 -4.08 -16.95 7.35
CA ALA A 247 -4.84 -17.49 8.47
C ALA A 247 -6.18 -16.77 8.65
N PHE A 248 -6.25 -15.45 8.49
CA PHE A 248 -7.51 -14.72 8.55
C PHE A 248 -8.46 -15.13 7.43
N LEU A 249 -7.97 -15.18 6.20
CA LEU A 249 -8.78 -15.53 5.03
C LEU A 249 -9.37 -16.93 5.17
N THR A 250 -8.62 -17.89 5.70
CA THR A 250 -9.04 -19.30 5.81
C THR A 250 -9.88 -19.63 7.06
N ASN A 251 -9.86 -18.80 8.12
CA ASN A 251 -10.52 -19.10 9.41
C ASN A 251 -12.05 -18.88 9.44
N GLY A 252 -12.70 -18.69 8.28
CA GLY A 252 -14.17 -18.61 8.17
C GLY A 252 -14.81 -17.33 8.70
N THR A 253 -14.02 -16.35 9.16
CA THR A 253 -14.48 -15.05 9.66
C THR A 253 -14.39 -13.95 8.60
N SER A 254 -13.82 -14.29 7.44
CA SER A 254 -13.68 -13.51 6.22
C SER A 254 -14.84 -13.72 5.23
N LEU A 255 -15.96 -14.31 5.67
CA LEU A 255 -17.07 -14.73 4.79
C LEU A 255 -17.65 -13.57 3.97
N CYS A 256 -17.63 -12.33 4.48
CA CYS A 256 -18.10 -11.18 3.72
C CYS A 256 -17.22 -10.86 2.50
N LEU A 257 -15.96 -11.29 2.53
CA LEU A 257 -14.99 -11.11 1.43
C LEU A 257 -15.04 -12.28 0.45
N ARG A 258 -15.50 -13.46 0.90
CA ARG A 258 -15.53 -14.67 0.07
C ARG A 258 -16.65 -14.60 -0.96
N ARG A 259 -16.31 -14.64 -2.26
CA ARG A 259 -17.31 -14.77 -3.33
C ARG A 259 -17.44 -16.21 -3.82
N HIS A 260 -18.63 -16.79 -3.61
CA HIS A 260 -19.00 -18.03 -4.29
C HIS A 260 -19.41 -17.70 -5.74
N ARG A 261 -18.81 -18.37 -6.73
CA ARG A 261 -19.10 -18.20 -8.18
C ARG A 261 -20.57 -18.47 -8.61
N GLY A 262 -21.49 -18.68 -7.68
CA GLY A 262 -22.91 -19.01 -7.93
C GLY A 262 -23.93 -17.89 -7.68
N TYR A 263 -23.57 -16.79 -7.01
CA TYR A 263 -24.53 -15.73 -6.68
C TYR A 263 -24.08 -14.39 -7.29
N GLU A 264 -24.89 -13.90 -8.23
CA GLU A 264 -24.79 -12.62 -8.93
C GLU A 264 -23.54 -12.37 -9.79
N LYS A 265 -23.75 -12.40 -11.11
CA LYS A 265 -22.91 -11.70 -12.07
C LYS A 265 -23.11 -10.18 -11.88
N ARG A 266 -22.57 -9.57 -10.83
CA ARG A 266 -22.24 -8.14 -10.92
C ARG A 266 -21.35 -7.99 -12.16
N PRO A 267 -21.59 -7.00 -13.04
CA PRO A 267 -20.70 -6.78 -14.17
C PRO A 267 -19.30 -6.65 -13.59
N ARG A 268 -18.46 -7.64 -13.89
CA ARG A 268 -17.06 -7.64 -13.51
C ARG A 268 -16.52 -6.34 -14.09
N ARG A 269 -16.32 -5.31 -13.26
CA ARG A 269 -15.43 -4.18 -13.62
C ARG A 269 -13.97 -4.67 -13.57
N THR A 270 -13.73 -5.91 -13.97
CA THR A 270 -12.44 -6.34 -14.46
C THR A 270 -12.32 -5.75 -15.86
N SER A 271 -12.01 -4.45 -15.94
CA SER A 271 -11.04 -4.14 -16.97
C SER A 271 -9.81 -4.95 -16.59
N SER A 272 -9.27 -5.73 -17.53
CA SER A 272 -7.90 -6.20 -17.42
C SER A 272 -7.00 -5.02 -17.00
N SER A 273 -5.89 -5.29 -16.32
CA SER A 273 -4.89 -4.25 -16.04
C SER A 273 -4.41 -3.57 -17.34
N GLU A 274 -4.54 -4.26 -18.47
CA GLU A 274 -4.42 -3.72 -19.83
C GLU A 274 -5.39 -2.56 -20.06
N GLY A 275 -4.86 -1.34 -19.97
CA GLY A 275 -5.57 -0.10 -20.30
C GLY A 275 -5.92 0.79 -19.11
N ARG A 276 -5.64 0.36 -17.87
CA ARG A 276 -5.73 1.25 -16.70
C ARG A 276 -4.49 2.14 -16.62
N LYS A 277 -4.70 3.47 -16.53
CA LYS A 277 -3.61 4.42 -16.30
C LYS A 277 -3.05 4.24 -14.89
N LYS A 278 -1.74 4.17 -14.77
CA LYS A 278 -1.04 4.19 -13.49
C LYS A 278 -1.12 5.57 -12.84
N PRO A 279 -1.03 5.67 -11.51
CA PRO A 279 -1.14 6.92 -10.76
C PRO A 279 -0.25 8.05 -11.29
N GLY A 280 1.00 7.74 -11.64
CA GLY A 280 2.00 8.68 -12.14
C GLY A 280 1.80 9.12 -13.60
N GLU A 281 0.91 8.46 -14.35
CA GLU A 281 0.46 8.94 -15.67
C GLU A 281 -0.57 10.05 -15.55
N ILE A 282 -1.27 10.12 -14.43
CA ILE A 282 -2.29 11.13 -14.11
C ILE A 282 -1.65 12.25 -13.26
N PHE A 283 -0.98 11.87 -12.19
CA PHE A 283 -0.27 12.75 -11.27
C PHE A 283 1.21 12.78 -11.61
N LEU A 284 1.55 13.62 -12.59
CA LEU A 284 2.93 13.89 -12.98
C LEU A 284 3.78 14.38 -11.80
N GLN A 285 5.10 14.30 -11.92
CA GLN A 285 6.06 14.70 -10.88
C GLN A 285 5.79 16.08 -10.27
N GLN A 286 5.36 17.04 -11.09
CA GLN A 286 4.98 18.39 -10.63
C GLN A 286 3.74 18.41 -9.72
N HIS A 287 2.76 17.56 -10.00
CA HIS A 287 1.55 17.44 -9.17
C HIS A 287 1.91 16.77 -7.84
N GLN A 288 2.72 15.71 -7.87
CA GLN A 288 3.19 15.04 -6.67
C GLN A 288 3.96 15.99 -5.74
N CYS A 289 4.79 16.90 -6.29
CA CYS A 289 5.47 17.91 -5.47
C CYS A 289 4.50 18.90 -4.81
N LYS A 290 3.47 19.35 -5.55
CA LYS A 290 2.48 20.26 -4.99
C LYS A 290 1.63 19.59 -3.91
N ILE A 291 1.26 18.35 -4.11
CA ILE A 291 0.50 17.56 -3.13
C ILE A 291 1.35 17.35 -1.87
N ALA A 292 2.62 16.98 -2.00
CA ALA A 292 3.46 16.65 -0.85
C ALA A 292 3.95 17.87 -0.04
N PHE A 293 4.16 19.03 -0.68
CA PHE A 293 4.81 20.21 -0.06
C PHE A 293 4.04 21.53 -0.22
N GLY A 294 2.93 21.54 -0.95
CA GLY A 294 2.11 22.73 -1.18
C GLY A 294 2.26 23.37 -2.57
N PRO A 295 1.35 24.30 -2.93
CA PRO A 295 1.14 24.76 -4.31
C PRO A 295 2.35 25.47 -4.94
N HIS A 296 3.23 26.04 -4.12
CA HIS A 296 4.41 26.79 -4.54
C HIS A 296 5.64 25.89 -4.82
N TYR A 297 5.54 24.59 -4.57
CA TYR A 297 6.59 23.64 -4.91
C TYR A 297 6.49 23.17 -6.37
N GLY A 298 7.62 22.75 -6.93
CA GLY A 298 7.67 22.10 -8.24
C GLY A 298 8.85 21.15 -8.37
N VAL A 299 9.02 20.58 -9.57
CA VAL A 299 10.09 19.62 -9.85
C VAL A 299 11.47 20.21 -9.58
N CYS A 300 12.30 19.48 -8.85
CA CYS A 300 13.71 19.80 -8.70
C CYS A 300 14.45 19.69 -10.04
N LYS A 301 14.95 20.83 -10.54
CA LYS A 301 15.72 20.89 -11.80
C LYS A 301 17.23 20.79 -11.61
N HIS A 302 17.70 20.67 -10.36
CA HIS A 302 19.13 20.70 -10.07
C HIS A 302 19.79 19.37 -10.49
N PRO A 303 20.82 19.38 -11.37
CA PRO A 303 21.35 18.16 -11.98
C PRO A 303 21.86 17.11 -10.99
N GLU A 304 22.34 17.53 -9.82
CA GLU A 304 22.80 16.64 -8.76
C GLU A 304 21.71 15.67 -8.27
N TYR A 305 20.47 16.14 -8.18
CA TYR A 305 19.33 15.34 -7.73
C TYR A 305 18.72 14.53 -8.88
N GLN A 306 18.90 14.98 -10.13
CA GLN A 306 18.44 14.27 -11.34
C GLN A 306 19.36 13.13 -11.77
N LYS A 307 20.66 13.21 -11.44
CA LYS A 307 21.68 12.21 -11.81
C LYS A 307 21.78 11.03 -10.85
N ARG A 308 20.87 10.91 -9.88
CA ARG A 308 20.83 9.76 -8.96
C ARG A 308 20.47 8.48 -9.71
N LYS A 309 21.03 7.35 -9.25
CA LYS A 309 20.91 6.03 -9.91
C LYS A 309 19.45 5.62 -10.16
N ASP A 310 18.57 5.86 -9.19
CA ASP A 310 17.14 5.58 -9.28
C ASP A 310 16.33 6.82 -8.87
N PRO A 311 15.92 7.69 -9.82
CA PRO A 311 15.14 8.89 -9.49
C PRO A 311 13.79 8.54 -8.84
N CYS A 312 13.25 7.36 -9.12
CA CYS A 312 11.96 6.86 -8.63
C CYS A 312 11.88 6.62 -7.13
N LYS A 313 13.01 6.41 -6.44
CA LYS A 313 13.03 6.11 -5.01
C LYS A 313 12.61 7.30 -4.14
N ARG A 314 12.89 8.53 -4.61
CA ARG A 314 12.71 9.76 -3.83
C ARG A 314 12.29 10.90 -4.73
N LEU A 315 11.12 11.46 -4.47
CA LEU A 315 10.64 12.67 -5.10
C LEU A 315 11.32 13.90 -4.46
N TRP A 316 12.14 14.58 -5.26
CA TRP A 316 12.79 15.82 -4.85
C TRP A 316 12.04 17.04 -5.43
N CYS A 317 11.67 17.95 -4.54
CA CYS A 317 10.88 19.13 -4.87
C CYS A 317 11.65 20.41 -4.57
N LYS A 318 11.33 21.46 -5.32
CA LYS A 318 11.95 22.77 -5.20
C LYS A 318 10.89 23.79 -4.79
N ASN A 319 11.09 24.42 -3.64
CA ASN A 319 10.33 25.60 -3.25
C ASN A 319 10.65 26.75 -4.23
N ARG A 320 9.65 27.20 -4.99
CA ARG A 320 9.83 28.24 -6.02
C ARG A 320 9.97 29.66 -5.45
N ASN A 321 9.62 29.85 -4.18
CA ASN A 321 9.79 31.13 -3.49
C ASN A 321 11.24 31.33 -3.01
N THR A 322 12.04 30.26 -2.98
CA THR A 322 13.46 30.32 -2.61
C THR A 322 14.35 30.60 -3.83
N LYS A 323 15.57 31.09 -3.56
CA LYS A 323 16.59 31.31 -4.61
C LYS A 323 16.81 30.04 -5.43
N ARG A 324 17.12 30.19 -6.73
CA ARG A 324 17.40 29.07 -7.65
C ARG A 324 18.53 28.14 -7.16
N THR A 325 19.46 28.67 -6.37
CA THR A 325 20.60 27.96 -5.77
C THR A 325 20.29 27.21 -4.48
N ALA A 326 19.15 27.49 -3.83
CA ALA A 326 18.80 26.77 -2.61
C ALA A 326 18.52 25.29 -2.92
N SER A 327 18.83 24.42 -1.95
CA SER A 327 18.68 22.97 -2.06
C SER A 327 17.25 22.55 -2.39
N CYS A 328 17.12 21.36 -2.97
CA CYS A 328 15.82 20.70 -3.10
C CYS A 328 15.48 19.94 -1.81
N GLU A 329 14.20 19.74 -1.58
CA GLU A 329 13.62 19.15 -0.39
C GLU A 329 12.97 17.80 -0.72
N THR A 330 12.92 16.89 0.25
CA THR A 330 12.27 15.58 0.18
C THR A 330 11.77 15.21 1.58
N LYS A 331 10.74 14.37 1.68
CA LYS A 331 10.38 13.71 2.94
C LYS A 331 11.20 12.43 3.13
N GLY A 332 11.23 11.89 4.35
CA GLY A 332 12.04 10.72 4.73
C GLY A 332 11.73 9.46 3.90
N TYR A 333 10.46 9.25 3.55
CA TYR A 333 9.99 8.25 2.60
C TYR A 333 8.99 8.91 1.64
N LEU A 334 9.40 9.14 0.39
CA LEU A 334 8.56 9.78 -0.62
C LEU A 334 8.84 9.23 -2.03
N PRO A 335 8.57 7.94 -2.30
CA PRO A 335 8.71 7.40 -3.63
C PRO A 335 7.72 8.07 -4.62
N MET A 336 8.13 8.14 -5.88
CA MET A 336 7.23 8.60 -6.94
C MET A 336 6.23 7.51 -7.30
N PHE A 337 5.02 7.92 -7.67
CA PHE A 337 3.98 7.01 -8.16
C PHE A 337 4.43 6.12 -9.32
N ASP A 338 3.87 4.92 -9.38
CA ASP A 338 4.02 4.06 -10.56
C ASP A 338 3.48 4.77 -11.81
N GLY A 339 4.18 4.64 -12.93
CA GLY A 339 3.89 5.37 -14.17
C GLY A 339 4.51 6.76 -14.27
N THR A 340 5.15 7.27 -13.21
CA THR A 340 5.81 8.58 -13.28
C THR A 340 6.99 8.53 -14.25
N LYS A 341 7.05 9.44 -15.22
CA LYS A 341 8.17 9.50 -16.16
C LYS A 341 9.49 9.79 -15.45
N CYS A 342 10.45 8.89 -15.60
CA CYS A 342 11.79 9.00 -15.01
C CYS A 342 12.91 9.11 -16.06
N GLY A 343 12.58 8.96 -17.34
CA GLY A 343 13.52 9.12 -18.46
C GLY A 343 12.81 9.11 -19.80
N THR A 344 13.58 9.17 -20.88
CA THR A 344 13.05 8.98 -22.25
C THR A 344 12.55 7.55 -22.38
N ASN A 345 11.25 7.38 -22.64
CA ASN A 345 10.58 6.08 -22.68
C ASN A 345 10.81 5.24 -21.41
N LYS A 346 10.91 5.87 -20.23
CA LYS A 346 11.06 5.16 -18.96
C LYS A 346 10.14 5.70 -17.88
N TRP A 347 9.48 4.81 -17.14
CA TRP A 347 8.54 5.14 -16.07
C TRP A 347 8.95 4.47 -14.74
N CYS A 348 8.49 5.03 -13.63
CA CYS A 348 8.67 4.45 -12.31
C CYS A 348 7.75 3.26 -12.11
N ILE A 349 8.27 2.18 -11.54
CA ILE A 349 7.51 1.01 -11.07
C ILE A 349 8.15 0.57 -9.76
N PHE A 350 7.41 0.57 -8.66
CA PHE A 350 7.86 0.24 -7.30
C PHE A 350 9.21 0.89 -6.94
N GLY A 351 9.32 2.19 -7.22
CA GLY A 351 10.52 2.99 -6.93
C GLY A 351 11.73 2.71 -7.84
N LYS A 352 11.57 1.95 -8.93
CA LYS A 352 12.60 1.70 -9.96
C LYS A 352 12.25 2.35 -11.29
N CYS A 353 13.26 2.85 -12.01
CA CYS A 353 13.08 3.44 -13.34
C CYS A 353 13.25 2.38 -14.44
N VAL A 354 12.16 1.99 -15.10
CA VAL A 354 12.13 0.91 -16.10
C VAL A 354 11.70 1.41 -17.48
N ASP A 355 12.06 0.70 -18.54
CA ASP A 355 11.63 1.03 -19.90
C ASP A 355 10.12 0.82 -20.09
N ASN A 356 9.48 1.82 -20.71
CA ASN A 356 8.06 1.86 -20.99
C ASN A 356 7.72 0.95 -22.17
N GLY A 357 6.69 0.11 -22.03
CA GLY A 357 6.25 -0.83 -23.07
C GLY A 357 6.96 -2.18 -23.09
N ASN A 358 7.97 -2.38 -22.24
CA ASN A 358 8.51 -3.71 -21.96
C ASN A 358 7.82 -4.26 -20.70
N GLU A 359 6.73 -5.01 -20.89
CA GLU A 359 6.15 -5.80 -19.80
C GLU A 359 7.22 -6.64 -19.10
N GLU A 360 8.23 -7.10 -19.86
CA GLU A 360 9.41 -7.82 -19.40
C GLU A 360 10.21 -7.06 -18.31
N ASP A 361 10.41 -5.74 -18.41
CA ASP A 361 11.18 -4.97 -17.41
C ASP A 361 10.35 -4.66 -16.16
N SER A 362 9.02 -4.46 -16.32
CA SER A 362 8.09 -4.34 -15.19
C SER A 362 7.94 -5.66 -14.43
N LEU A 363 7.94 -6.78 -15.15
CA LEU A 363 8.02 -8.13 -14.62
C LEU A 363 9.34 -8.34 -13.86
N VAL A 364 10.50 -7.94 -14.41
CA VAL A 364 11.80 -8.04 -13.71
C VAL A 364 11.79 -7.30 -12.38
N VAL A 365 11.26 -6.08 -12.33
CA VAL A 365 11.12 -5.34 -11.06
C VAL A 365 10.23 -6.12 -10.09
N THR A 366 9.11 -6.66 -10.56
CA THR A 366 8.23 -7.51 -9.76
C THR A 366 8.97 -8.75 -9.21
N PHE A 367 9.90 -9.36 -9.95
CA PHE A 367 10.71 -10.50 -9.49
C PHE A 367 11.84 -10.14 -8.53
N GLU A 368 12.50 -9.00 -8.74
CA GLU A 368 13.47 -8.46 -7.77
C GLU A 368 12.78 -8.12 -6.45
N ILE A 369 11.52 -7.70 -6.51
CA ILE A 369 10.69 -7.44 -5.33
C ILE A 369 10.16 -8.73 -4.72
N LEU A 370 9.59 -9.70 -5.44
CA LEU A 370 9.04 -10.90 -4.78
C LEU A 370 10.08 -11.87 -4.21
N GLY A 371 11.36 -11.60 -4.43
CA GLY A 371 12.43 -12.53 -4.12
C GLY A 371 12.63 -13.47 -5.31
N CYS A 372 13.89 -13.68 -5.66
CA CYS A 372 14.27 -14.43 -6.85
C CYS A 372 14.06 -15.92 -6.62
N VAL A 373 12.85 -16.42 -6.84
CA VAL A 373 12.44 -17.82 -6.69
C VAL A 373 12.07 -18.38 -8.07
N ASP A 374 12.31 -19.67 -8.29
CA ASP A 374 11.87 -20.36 -9.50
C ASP A 374 10.38 -20.70 -9.39
N LEU A 375 9.54 -20.11 -10.24
CA LEU A 375 8.09 -20.39 -10.33
C LEU A 375 7.80 -21.80 -10.85
N ASN A 376 8.73 -22.40 -11.60
CA ASN A 376 8.62 -23.78 -12.08
C ASN A 376 9.96 -24.49 -11.94
N THR A 377 10.33 -24.81 -10.69
CA THR A 377 11.57 -25.50 -10.31
C THR A 377 11.86 -26.71 -11.20
N THR A 378 10.85 -27.54 -11.49
CA THR A 378 11.01 -28.72 -12.35
C THR A 378 11.48 -28.36 -13.76
N MET A 379 10.91 -27.34 -14.40
CA MET A 379 11.38 -26.86 -15.71
C MET A 379 12.77 -26.23 -15.61
N CYS A 380 13.03 -25.47 -14.54
CA CYS A 380 14.29 -24.75 -14.36
C CYS A 380 15.48 -25.70 -14.14
N ASP A 381 15.28 -26.77 -13.36
CA ASP A 381 16.32 -27.73 -13.00
C ASP A 381 16.59 -28.78 -14.09
N THR A 382 15.56 -29.18 -14.83
CA THR A 382 15.67 -30.23 -15.88
C THR A 382 16.47 -29.78 -17.11
N LEU A 383 16.68 -28.48 -17.29
CA LEU A 383 17.47 -27.95 -18.41
C LEU A 383 18.97 -28.20 -18.19
N SER A 384 19.69 -28.55 -19.26
CA SER A 384 21.15 -28.67 -19.21
C SER A 384 21.81 -27.31 -18.95
N MET A 385 23.02 -27.29 -18.37
CA MET A 385 23.74 -26.06 -18.05
C MET A 385 23.92 -25.14 -19.29
N VAL A 386 24.16 -25.73 -20.47
CA VAL A 386 24.27 -24.99 -21.75
C VAL A 386 22.95 -24.31 -22.11
N LYS A 387 21.82 -25.03 -21.97
CA LYS A 387 20.49 -24.48 -22.21
C LYS A 387 20.15 -23.40 -21.19
N ARG A 388 20.43 -23.61 -19.90
CA ARG A 388 20.23 -22.59 -18.86
C ARG A 388 21.03 -21.32 -19.13
N LYS A 389 22.32 -21.42 -19.46
CA LYS A 389 23.15 -20.24 -19.85
C LYS A 389 22.59 -19.46 -21.04
N ARG A 390 21.90 -20.13 -21.97
CA ARG A 390 21.23 -19.49 -23.12
C ARG A 390 19.89 -18.88 -22.73
N PHE A 391 19.03 -19.66 -22.08
CA PHE A 391 17.67 -19.24 -21.73
C PHE A 391 17.64 -18.19 -20.62
N CYS A 392 18.56 -18.22 -19.66
CA CYS A 392 18.70 -17.19 -18.63
C CYS A 392 19.13 -15.81 -19.15
N LYS A 393 19.39 -15.67 -20.46
CA LYS A 393 19.51 -14.37 -21.13
C LYS A 393 18.14 -13.79 -21.51
N SER A 394 17.11 -14.61 -21.64
CA SER A 394 15.73 -14.19 -21.87
C SER A 394 15.09 -13.78 -20.56
N VAL A 395 14.41 -12.64 -20.58
CA VAL A 395 13.66 -12.12 -19.43
C VAL A 395 12.49 -13.05 -19.06
N LYS A 396 11.71 -13.52 -20.06
CA LYS A 396 10.60 -14.48 -19.87
C LYS A 396 11.02 -15.81 -19.24
N PHE A 397 12.26 -16.24 -19.47
CA PHE A 397 12.76 -17.44 -18.82
C PHE A 397 13.26 -17.12 -17.41
N ARG A 398 13.95 -15.99 -17.22
CA ARG A 398 14.33 -15.50 -15.89
C ARG A 398 13.14 -15.24 -14.97
N SER A 399 11.99 -14.85 -15.51
CA SER A 399 10.76 -14.68 -14.74
C SER A 399 10.19 -16.00 -14.20
N ILE A 400 10.49 -17.13 -14.85
CA ILE A 400 10.07 -18.45 -14.39
C ILE A 400 11.17 -19.12 -13.56
N CYS A 401 12.43 -18.85 -13.90
CA CYS A 401 13.61 -19.52 -13.36
C CYS A 401 14.61 -18.53 -12.74
N CYS A 402 14.11 -17.61 -11.91
CA CYS A 402 14.93 -16.53 -11.37
C CYS A 402 16.13 -17.06 -10.57
N PHE A 403 15.89 -17.95 -9.59
CA PHE A 403 16.91 -18.52 -8.72
C PHE A 403 17.94 -19.34 -9.53
N THR A 404 17.45 -20.20 -10.41
CA THR A 404 18.30 -20.97 -11.33
C THR A 404 19.18 -20.05 -12.20
N CYS A 405 18.66 -18.90 -12.62
CA CYS A 405 19.40 -17.97 -13.46
C CYS A 405 20.35 -17.05 -12.68
N SER A 406 20.09 -16.79 -11.41
CA SER A 406 20.93 -15.95 -10.55
C SER A 406 22.20 -16.70 -10.11
N THR A 407 22.08 -17.98 -9.79
CA THR A 407 23.20 -18.87 -9.40
C THR A 407 24.25 -19.02 -10.51
N LEU A 408 23.87 -18.93 -11.78
CA LEU A 408 24.80 -18.97 -12.93
C LEU A 408 25.71 -17.73 -13.06
N LYS A 409 25.39 -16.61 -12.40
CA LYS A 409 26.26 -15.42 -12.39
C LYS A 409 27.42 -15.57 -11.41
N SER A 410 27.26 -16.38 -10.36
CA SER A 410 28.26 -16.65 -9.31
C SER A 410 29.46 -17.44 -9.84
N ASP A 411 29.26 -18.33 -10.80
CA ASP A 411 30.30 -19.21 -11.38
C ASP A 411 31.31 -18.49 -12.28
N LYS A 412 31.19 -17.17 -12.50
CA LYS A 412 32.13 -16.39 -13.32
C LYS A 412 33.25 -15.71 -12.53
N LYS A 413 33.32 -15.92 -11.21
CA LYS A 413 34.35 -15.34 -10.32
C LYS A 413 35.24 -16.38 -9.63
N SER A 414 35.32 -17.60 -10.16
CA SER A 414 36.30 -18.61 -9.76
C SER A 414 37.39 -18.76 -10.81
#